data_AF-A0A6B3N4C8-F1
#
_entry.id   AF-A0A6B3N4C8-F1
#
_cell.length_a   1.000
_cell.length_b   1.000
_cell.length_c   1.000
_cell.angle_alpha   90.00
_cell.angle_beta   90.00
_cell.angle_gamma   90.00
#
_symmetry.space_group_name_H-M   'P 1'
#
loop_
_entity.id
_entity.type
_entity.pdbx_description
1 polymer ?
#
loop_
_entity_poly.entity_id
_entity_poly.type
_entity_poly.pdbx_seq_one_letter_code
_entity_poly.pdbx_strand_id
1 'polypeptide(L)'
;KVYGIKRFTDEFKYCVDQIIRICNEQKSEKLRDIVFENNKTNSCQSVFAILMIALHELIVKESKEITDYSGIRKAISNLATRIGTTRRARKAEERRKNVNQVKGLIGGFFIEKENKTQIYDNPSIIEIESMLTRSEIELPNYELKQGLLSLSHQRTVDNKLIDKVIKTICAIANNGPDKTGKVIIGVTDKKADADRIKELDNIDCIEIGKRFVAGVNREAKVLGISEEDYFSKWKNAIKNSDLSPSLRDSVLSNLDFNSFYGLGVILIKILPQKELSYVGEEVYWRNGDGTELANNAKQIAMLAKRF
;
A
#
# COMPACT_ATOMS: atom_id res chain seq x y z
N LYS A 1 -20.30 -6.09 -23.42
CA LYS A 1 -19.96 -5.11 -22.35
C LYS A 1 -18.53 -4.65 -22.58
N VAL A 2 -18.31 -3.35 -22.81
CA VAL A 2 -16.95 -2.81 -22.94
C VAL A 2 -16.23 -3.04 -21.61
N TYR A 3 -15.07 -3.67 -21.66
CA TYR A 3 -14.22 -3.87 -20.49
C TYR A 3 -13.82 -2.49 -19.96
N GLY A 4 -14.32 -2.11 -18.78
CA GLY A 4 -14.14 -0.75 -18.27
C GLY A 4 -12.65 -0.44 -18.03
N ILE A 5 -12.20 0.76 -18.45
CA ILE A 5 -10.80 1.21 -18.28
C ILE A 5 -10.36 1.12 -16.82
N LYS A 6 -11.22 1.56 -15.88
CA LYS A 6 -10.95 1.48 -14.44
C LYS A 6 -10.69 0.05 -14.00
N ARG A 7 -11.58 -0.87 -14.36
CA ARG A 7 -11.47 -2.29 -14.04
C ARG A 7 -10.15 -2.90 -14.55
N PHE A 8 -9.80 -2.64 -15.81
CA PHE A 8 -8.53 -3.12 -16.36
C PHE A 8 -7.32 -2.51 -15.63
N THR A 9 -7.40 -1.23 -15.26
CA THR A 9 -6.34 -0.54 -14.52
C THR A 9 -6.09 -1.21 -13.17
N ASP A 10 -7.15 -1.54 -12.44
CA ASP A 10 -7.06 -2.19 -11.13
C ASP A 10 -6.47 -3.61 -11.25
N GLU A 11 -6.95 -4.39 -12.22
CA GLU A 11 -6.42 -5.73 -12.50
C GLU A 11 -4.95 -5.71 -12.98
N PHE A 12 -4.58 -4.72 -13.80
CA PHE A 12 -3.21 -4.54 -14.26
C PHE A 12 -2.29 -4.23 -13.08
N LYS A 13 -2.66 -3.26 -12.24
CA LYS A 13 -1.91 -2.91 -11.02
C LYS A 13 -1.75 -4.12 -10.11
N TYR A 14 -2.83 -4.87 -9.88
CA TYR A 14 -2.78 -6.08 -9.06
C TYR A 14 -1.80 -7.12 -9.63
N CYS A 15 -1.83 -7.37 -10.93
CA CYS A 15 -0.88 -8.31 -11.57
C CYS A 15 0.57 -7.82 -11.45
N VAL A 16 0.83 -6.51 -11.58
CA VAL A 16 2.16 -5.95 -11.37
C VAL A 16 2.61 -6.12 -9.92
N ASP A 17 1.71 -5.89 -8.94
CA ASP A 17 2.01 -6.13 -7.53
C ASP A 17 2.38 -7.59 -7.27
N GLN A 18 1.69 -8.55 -7.90
CA GLN A 18 2.07 -9.97 -7.81
C GLN A 18 3.48 -10.21 -8.37
N ILE A 19 3.82 -9.61 -9.51
CA ILE A 19 5.18 -9.69 -10.08
C ILE A 19 6.20 -9.10 -9.09
N ILE A 20 5.91 -7.95 -8.49
CA ILE A 20 6.78 -7.31 -7.51
C ILE A 20 6.97 -8.24 -6.30
N ARG A 21 5.92 -8.87 -5.79
CA ARG A 21 6.02 -9.85 -4.68
C ARG A 21 6.89 -11.04 -5.06
N ILE A 22 6.68 -11.62 -6.24
CA ILE A 22 7.53 -12.71 -6.77
C ILE A 22 9.00 -12.28 -6.81
N CYS A 23 9.29 -11.05 -7.25
CA CYS A 23 10.65 -10.52 -7.37
C CYS A 23 11.32 -10.19 -6.02
N ASN A 24 10.54 -10.02 -4.97
CA ASN A 24 11.05 -9.70 -3.63
C ASN A 24 10.99 -10.88 -2.66
N GLU A 25 10.48 -12.02 -3.10
CA GLU A 25 10.45 -13.25 -2.32
C GLU A 25 11.87 -13.65 -1.91
N GLN A 26 12.12 -13.76 -0.60
CA GLN A 26 13.42 -14.00 0.06
C GLN A 26 14.47 -12.89 -0.11
N LYS A 27 14.62 -12.33 -1.31
CA LYS A 27 15.56 -11.25 -1.62
C LYS A 27 14.99 -10.34 -2.70
N SER A 28 15.15 -9.03 -2.51
CA SER A 28 14.81 -8.05 -3.53
C SER A 28 15.75 -8.14 -4.74
N GLU A 29 15.17 -8.37 -5.92
CA GLU A 29 15.87 -8.44 -7.19
C GLU A 29 15.01 -7.88 -8.32
N LYS A 30 15.61 -7.33 -9.36
CA LYS A 30 14.84 -6.83 -10.51
C LYS A 30 14.31 -8.00 -11.31
N LEU A 31 13.07 -7.89 -11.80
CA LEU A 31 12.47 -8.91 -12.68
C LEU A 31 13.40 -9.32 -13.83
N ARG A 32 14.07 -8.32 -14.44
CA ARG A 32 15.02 -8.56 -15.53
C ARG A 32 16.13 -9.52 -15.12
N ASP A 33 16.67 -9.35 -13.92
CA ASP A 33 17.82 -10.12 -13.46
C ASP A 33 17.38 -11.57 -13.09
N ILE A 34 16.10 -11.76 -12.74
CA ILE A 34 15.50 -13.09 -12.54
C ILE A 34 15.24 -13.80 -13.88
N VAL A 35 14.62 -13.12 -14.85
CA VAL A 35 14.12 -13.77 -16.08
C VAL A 35 15.17 -13.91 -17.19
N PHE A 36 16.34 -13.29 -17.04
CA PHE A 36 17.45 -13.35 -18.00
C PHE A 36 18.75 -13.83 -17.35
N GLU A 37 19.43 -14.76 -18.02
CA GLU A 37 20.74 -15.26 -17.60
C GLU A 37 21.87 -14.25 -17.83
N ASN A 38 21.69 -13.33 -18.79
CA ASN A 38 22.64 -12.28 -19.16
C ASN A 38 21.90 -10.98 -19.44
N ASN A 39 22.50 -9.83 -19.12
CA ASN A 39 21.96 -8.45 -19.24
C ASN A 39 21.60 -7.97 -20.68
N LYS A 40 20.97 -8.80 -21.51
CA LYS A 40 20.50 -8.42 -22.84
C LYS A 40 19.18 -7.66 -22.72
N THR A 41 19.23 -6.36 -23.01
CA THR A 41 18.18 -5.36 -22.75
C THR A 41 16.96 -5.41 -23.67
N ASN A 42 17.07 -5.94 -24.90
CA ASN A 42 16.09 -5.67 -25.95
C ASN A 42 14.79 -6.51 -25.92
N SER A 43 14.66 -7.53 -25.05
CA SER A 43 13.47 -8.40 -25.01
C SER A 43 12.69 -8.36 -23.69
N CYS A 44 13.12 -7.58 -22.70
CA CYS A 44 12.50 -7.55 -21.37
C CYS A 44 11.01 -7.13 -21.41
N GLN A 45 10.65 -6.19 -22.29
CA GLN A 45 9.25 -5.77 -22.47
C GLN A 45 8.36 -6.90 -22.97
N SER A 46 8.88 -7.75 -23.87
CA SER A 46 8.12 -8.89 -24.41
C SER A 46 7.93 -9.97 -23.36
N VAL A 47 8.97 -10.27 -22.58
CA VAL A 47 8.89 -11.23 -21.46
C VAL A 47 7.91 -10.74 -20.40
N PHE A 48 7.99 -9.46 -20.03
CA PHE A 48 7.04 -8.84 -19.10
C PHE A 48 5.59 -8.93 -19.61
N ALA A 49 5.33 -8.61 -20.88
CA ALA A 49 4.00 -8.71 -21.45
C ALA A 49 3.46 -10.15 -21.43
N ILE A 50 4.29 -11.14 -21.72
CA ILE A 50 3.91 -12.56 -21.67
C ILE A 50 3.58 -12.97 -20.22
N LEU A 51 4.43 -12.61 -19.26
CA LEU A 51 4.22 -12.90 -17.84
C LEU A 51 2.96 -12.22 -17.30
N MET A 52 2.76 -10.94 -17.64
CA MET A 52 1.57 -10.17 -17.27
C MET A 52 0.29 -10.80 -17.79
N ILE A 53 0.25 -11.22 -19.06
CA ILE A 53 -0.93 -11.88 -19.62
C ILE A 53 -1.15 -13.23 -18.94
N ALA A 54 -0.09 -14.02 -18.71
CA ALA A 54 -0.22 -15.31 -18.03
C ALA A 54 -0.81 -15.16 -16.62
N LEU A 55 -0.29 -14.20 -15.83
CA LEU A 55 -0.81 -13.88 -14.50
C LEU A 55 -2.24 -13.35 -14.56
N HIS A 56 -2.56 -12.44 -15.47
CA HIS A 56 -3.92 -11.92 -15.64
C HIS A 56 -4.92 -13.04 -15.95
N GLU A 57 -4.55 -13.99 -16.81
CA GLU A 57 -5.44 -15.12 -17.11
C GLU A 57 -5.63 -16.05 -15.91
N LEU A 58 -4.57 -16.38 -15.17
CA LEU A 58 -4.68 -17.22 -13.98
C LEU A 58 -5.48 -16.53 -12.86
N ILE A 59 -5.16 -15.27 -12.57
CA ILE A 59 -5.74 -14.52 -11.45
C ILE A 59 -7.17 -14.08 -11.78
N VAL A 60 -7.37 -13.45 -12.93
CA VAL A 60 -8.63 -12.76 -13.23
C VAL A 60 -9.60 -13.67 -13.98
N LYS A 61 -9.14 -14.36 -15.03
CA LYS A 61 -10.05 -15.21 -15.82
C LYS A 61 -10.34 -16.53 -15.14
N GLU A 62 -9.33 -17.17 -14.57
CA GLU A 62 -9.45 -18.45 -13.87
C GLU A 62 -9.75 -18.30 -12.38
N SER A 63 -9.79 -17.07 -11.86
CA SER A 63 -10.10 -16.79 -10.45
C SER A 63 -9.19 -17.57 -9.49
N LYS A 64 -7.88 -17.55 -9.75
CA LYS A 64 -6.89 -18.24 -8.90
C LYS A 64 -6.07 -17.25 -8.05
N GLU A 65 -5.49 -17.75 -6.98
CA GLU A 65 -4.54 -17.00 -6.16
C GLU A 65 -3.21 -17.74 -6.00
N ILE A 66 -2.12 -16.97 -5.86
CA ILE A 66 -0.77 -17.51 -5.69
C ILE A 66 -0.60 -18.03 -4.27
N THR A 67 -0.13 -19.27 -4.13
CA THR A 67 0.19 -19.87 -2.83
C THR A 67 1.69 -20.07 -2.62
N ASP A 68 2.48 -20.11 -3.69
CA ASP A 68 3.93 -20.31 -3.60
C ASP A 68 4.70 -19.32 -4.49
N TYR A 69 4.99 -18.14 -3.94
CA TYR A 69 5.78 -17.11 -4.60
C TYR A 69 7.22 -17.58 -4.89
N SER A 70 7.80 -18.41 -4.03
CA SER A 70 9.16 -18.94 -4.19
C SER A 70 9.22 -19.94 -5.35
N GLY A 71 8.21 -20.80 -5.47
CA GLY A 71 8.02 -21.72 -6.58
C GLY A 71 7.88 -20.99 -7.91
N ILE A 72 7.05 -19.94 -7.98
CA ILE A 72 6.93 -19.10 -9.18
C ILE A 72 8.26 -18.43 -9.51
N ARG A 73 8.94 -17.83 -8.52
CA ARG A 73 10.25 -17.17 -8.73
C ARG A 73 11.27 -18.13 -9.37
N LYS A 74 11.35 -19.36 -8.86
CA LYS A 74 12.22 -20.41 -9.43
C LYS A 74 11.77 -20.81 -10.84
N ALA A 75 10.47 -20.94 -11.08
CA ALA A 75 9.92 -21.35 -12.37
C ALA A 75 10.17 -20.32 -13.49
N ILE A 76 10.17 -19.02 -13.15
CA ILE A 76 10.44 -17.92 -14.10
C ILE A 76 11.93 -17.56 -14.19
N SER A 77 12.80 -18.21 -13.42
CA SER A 77 14.24 -18.00 -13.52
C SER A 77 14.73 -18.41 -14.92
N ASN A 78 15.48 -17.51 -15.57
CA ASN A 78 15.95 -17.66 -16.95
C ASN A 78 14.80 -17.90 -17.96
N LEU A 79 13.59 -17.41 -17.69
CA LEU A 79 12.42 -17.61 -18.55
C LEU A 79 12.68 -17.23 -20.02
N ALA A 80 13.48 -16.20 -20.28
CA ALA A 80 13.78 -15.74 -21.63
C ALA A 80 14.47 -16.80 -22.52
N THR A 81 15.11 -17.82 -21.92
CA THR A 81 15.70 -18.97 -22.64
C THR A 81 14.64 -20.01 -23.05
N ARG A 82 13.52 -20.04 -22.33
CA ARG A 82 12.44 -21.04 -22.49
C ARG A 82 11.35 -20.58 -23.45
N ILE A 83 11.21 -19.27 -23.64
CA ILE A 83 10.21 -18.67 -24.55
C ILE A 83 10.89 -18.09 -25.79
N GLY A 84 10.22 -18.18 -26.94
CA GLY A 84 10.73 -17.62 -28.18
C GLY A 84 10.75 -16.08 -28.09
N THR A 85 11.94 -15.46 -28.09
CA THR A 85 12.12 -13.99 -28.04
C THR A 85 12.63 -13.38 -29.36
N THR A 86 12.77 -14.18 -30.43
CA THR A 86 13.30 -13.75 -31.75
C THR A 86 12.26 -12.98 -32.58
N ARG A 87 12.66 -12.36 -33.72
CA ARG A 87 11.77 -11.59 -34.63
C ARG A 87 10.46 -12.31 -35.01
N ARG A 88 10.43 -13.64 -35.03
CA ARG A 88 9.22 -14.46 -35.31
C ARG A 88 8.20 -14.44 -34.16
N ALA A 89 8.61 -14.10 -32.94
CA ALA A 89 7.76 -13.96 -31.75
C ALA A 89 6.81 -12.75 -31.77
N ARG A 90 6.86 -11.92 -32.83
CA ARG A 90 5.90 -10.82 -33.05
C ARG A 90 4.56 -11.29 -33.62
N LYS A 91 4.44 -12.53 -34.08
CA LYS A 91 3.16 -13.10 -34.51
C LYS A 91 2.27 -13.41 -33.31
N ALA A 92 0.96 -13.18 -33.46
CA ALA A 92 -0.01 -13.36 -32.38
C ALA A 92 -0.03 -14.81 -31.84
N GLU A 93 0.08 -15.80 -32.72
CA GLU A 93 0.13 -17.22 -32.37
C GLU A 93 1.34 -17.56 -31.49
N GLU A 94 2.53 -17.08 -31.84
CA GLU A 94 3.75 -17.35 -31.06
C GLU A 94 3.69 -16.68 -29.68
N ARG A 95 3.13 -15.47 -29.59
CA ARG A 95 2.86 -14.84 -28.28
C ARG A 95 1.90 -15.66 -27.43
N ARG A 96 0.82 -16.18 -28.03
CA ARG A 96 -0.14 -17.03 -27.33
C ARG A 96 0.51 -18.34 -26.85
N LYS A 97 1.35 -18.96 -27.68
CA LYS A 97 2.13 -20.14 -27.31
C LYS A 97 3.04 -19.87 -26.09
N ASN A 98 3.77 -18.75 -26.12
CA ASN A 98 4.61 -18.35 -24.98
C ASN A 98 3.78 -18.10 -23.71
N VAL A 99 2.61 -17.45 -23.82
CA VAL A 99 1.70 -17.25 -22.67
C VAL A 99 1.24 -18.59 -22.09
N ASN A 100 0.81 -19.53 -22.93
CA ASN A 100 0.36 -20.85 -22.49
C ASN A 100 1.50 -21.64 -21.83
N GLN A 101 2.73 -21.53 -22.36
CA GLN A 101 3.91 -22.15 -21.78
C GLN A 101 4.21 -21.58 -20.39
N VAL A 102 4.16 -20.25 -20.22
CA VAL A 102 4.33 -19.62 -18.91
C VAL A 102 3.25 -20.04 -17.93
N LYS A 103 1.97 -20.07 -18.36
CA LYS A 103 0.87 -20.58 -17.53
C LYS A 103 1.10 -22.02 -17.08
N GLY A 104 1.58 -22.88 -17.98
CA GLY A 104 1.93 -24.26 -17.64
C GLY A 104 3.08 -24.37 -16.64
N LEU A 105 4.07 -23.47 -16.72
CA LEU A 105 5.20 -23.43 -15.78
C LEU A 105 4.80 -22.97 -14.38
N ILE A 106 3.91 -21.98 -14.27
CA ILE A 106 3.58 -21.34 -12.99
C ILE A 106 2.26 -21.81 -12.39
N GLY A 107 1.38 -22.44 -13.16
CA GLY A 107 0.01 -22.76 -12.76
C GLY A 107 -0.11 -23.70 -11.57
N GLY A 108 0.89 -24.53 -11.30
CA GLY A 108 0.94 -25.41 -10.13
C GLY A 108 1.16 -24.69 -8.79
N PHE A 109 1.50 -23.40 -8.81
CA PHE A 109 1.70 -22.56 -7.62
C PHE A 109 0.48 -21.68 -7.30
N PHE A 110 -0.68 -22.06 -7.85
CA PHE A 110 -1.94 -21.36 -7.68
C PHE A 110 -3.03 -22.31 -7.16
N ILE A 111 -3.98 -21.77 -6.42
CA ILE A 111 -5.22 -22.46 -6.01
C ILE A 111 -6.45 -21.69 -6.49
N GLU A 112 -7.61 -22.35 -6.55
CA GLU A 112 -8.87 -21.68 -6.82
C GLU A 112 -9.24 -20.72 -5.69
N LYS A 113 -9.69 -19.52 -6.06
CA LYS A 113 -10.07 -18.47 -5.12
C LYS A 113 -11.57 -18.48 -4.89
N GLU A 114 -12.00 -18.64 -3.65
CA GLU A 114 -13.43 -18.63 -3.28
C GLU A 114 -14.08 -17.25 -3.46
N ASN A 115 -13.33 -16.15 -3.33
CA ASN A 115 -13.86 -14.77 -3.35
C ASN A 115 -13.20 -13.83 -4.38
N LYS A 116 -14.00 -13.25 -5.29
CA LYS A 116 -13.54 -12.43 -6.43
C LYS A 116 -13.27 -10.94 -6.10
N THR A 117 -13.56 -10.46 -4.90
CA THR A 117 -13.61 -9.02 -4.54
C THR A 117 -12.26 -8.37 -4.27
N GLN A 118 -11.25 -9.12 -3.81
CA GLN A 118 -9.99 -8.58 -3.28
C GLN A 118 -9.13 -7.73 -4.24
N ILE A 119 -9.37 -7.76 -5.56
CA ILE A 119 -8.58 -6.99 -6.54
C ILE A 119 -8.96 -5.50 -6.50
N TYR A 120 -10.19 -5.16 -6.10
CA TYR A 120 -10.75 -3.82 -6.31
C TYR A 120 -10.80 -2.93 -5.06
N ASP A 121 -10.53 -3.51 -3.89
CA ASP A 121 -10.78 -2.84 -2.59
C ASP A 121 -9.48 -2.41 -1.87
N ASN A 122 -8.32 -2.97 -2.20
CA ASN A 122 -7.04 -2.63 -1.55
C ASN A 122 -6.12 -1.78 -2.44
N PRO A 123 -5.49 -0.72 -1.89
CA PRO A 123 -4.46 0.03 -2.60
C PRO A 123 -3.31 -0.87 -3.09
N SER A 124 -2.97 -0.73 -4.37
CA SER A 124 -1.78 -1.43 -4.91
C SER A 124 -0.47 -0.84 -4.37
N ILE A 125 0.62 -1.62 -4.43
CA ILE A 125 1.98 -1.14 -4.10
C ILE A 125 2.30 0.12 -4.92
N ILE A 126 1.96 0.10 -6.21
CA ILE A 126 2.15 1.24 -7.13
C ILE A 126 1.39 2.47 -6.66
N GLU A 127 0.17 2.31 -6.14
CA GLU A 127 -0.60 3.44 -5.65
C GLU A 127 0.01 4.05 -4.41
N ILE A 128 0.51 3.22 -3.48
CA ILE A 128 1.21 3.69 -2.30
C ILE A 128 2.50 4.43 -2.69
N GLU A 129 3.32 3.88 -3.60
CA GLU A 129 4.52 4.57 -4.13
C GLU A 129 4.16 5.93 -4.76
N SER A 130 3.10 5.96 -5.56
CA SER A 130 2.61 7.17 -6.20
C SER A 130 2.09 8.20 -5.18
N MET A 131 1.43 7.75 -4.11
CA MET A 131 1.02 8.61 -3.00
C MET A 131 2.22 9.19 -2.25
N LEU A 132 3.21 8.36 -1.94
CA LEU A 132 4.43 8.78 -1.24
C LEU A 132 5.26 9.75 -2.06
N THR A 133 5.41 9.51 -3.36
CA THR A 133 6.08 10.43 -4.29
C THR A 133 5.38 11.78 -4.34
N ARG A 134 4.03 11.80 -4.46
CA ARG A 134 3.27 13.06 -4.46
C ARG A 134 3.31 13.79 -3.12
N SER A 135 3.63 13.09 -2.04
CA SER A 135 3.73 13.67 -0.70
C SER A 135 5.03 14.41 -0.45
N GLU A 136 5.97 14.51 -1.40
CA GLU A 136 7.23 15.27 -1.21
C GLU A 136 7.01 16.73 -0.76
N ILE A 137 5.83 17.28 -1.05
CA ILE A 137 5.36 18.55 -0.48
C ILE A 137 4.33 18.20 0.60
N GLU A 138 4.52 18.71 1.81
CA GLU A 138 3.56 18.52 2.90
C GLU A 138 2.27 19.26 2.57
N LEU A 139 1.19 18.49 2.45
CA LEU A 139 -0.13 19.01 2.14
C LEU A 139 -1.03 18.87 3.36
N PRO A 140 -2.00 19.79 3.54
CA PRO A 140 -2.93 19.77 4.67
C PRO A 140 -3.80 18.51 4.72
N ASN A 141 -3.89 17.73 3.64
CA ASN A 141 -4.72 16.52 3.57
C ASN A 141 -3.90 15.23 3.72
N TYR A 142 -2.67 15.31 4.20
CA TYR A 142 -1.76 14.16 4.27
C TYR A 142 -0.97 14.14 5.57
N GLU A 143 -0.77 12.94 6.13
CA GLU A 143 0.02 12.74 7.36
C GLU A 143 0.78 11.41 7.29
N LEU A 144 2.01 11.40 7.78
CA LEU A 144 2.86 10.20 7.89
C LEU A 144 3.18 9.90 9.36
N LYS A 145 3.17 8.62 9.72
CA LYS A 145 3.66 8.13 11.01
C LYS A 145 4.45 6.84 10.85
N GLN A 146 5.56 6.74 11.57
CA GLN A 146 6.46 5.59 11.48
C GLN A 146 5.86 4.29 12.04
N GLY A 147 4.97 4.38 13.04
CA GLY A 147 4.42 3.24 13.77
C GLY A 147 3.97 3.66 15.18
N LEU A 148 3.46 2.72 15.97
CA LEU A 148 3.00 2.89 17.36
C LEU A 148 4.14 2.94 18.38
N LEU A 149 5.27 2.28 18.12
CA LEU A 149 6.33 2.15 19.12
C LEU A 149 7.25 3.36 19.12
N SER A 150 7.66 3.80 20.31
CA SER A 150 8.72 4.79 20.42
C SER A 150 10.02 4.26 19.81
N LEU A 151 10.80 5.15 19.17
CA LEU A 151 12.16 4.85 18.67
C LEU A 151 13.22 4.87 19.80
N SER A 152 12.78 4.59 21.03
CA SER A 152 13.64 4.40 22.20
C SER A 152 14.03 2.92 22.34
N HIS A 153 15.04 2.62 23.14
CA HIS A 153 15.43 1.22 23.41
C HIS A 153 14.33 0.42 24.11
N GLN A 154 13.43 1.06 24.85
CA GLN A 154 12.35 0.38 25.59
C GLN A 154 11.18 -0.05 24.68
N ARG A 155 11.09 0.51 23.46
CA ARG A 155 10.09 0.13 22.44
C ARG A 155 8.65 0.11 22.96
N THR A 156 8.29 1.04 23.84
CA THR A 156 6.94 1.14 24.39
C THR A 156 5.96 1.73 23.39
N VAL A 157 4.69 1.32 23.47
CA VAL A 157 3.59 1.92 22.71
C VAL A 157 3.40 3.39 23.12
N ASP A 158 3.43 4.29 22.14
CA ASP A 158 3.17 5.71 22.33
C ASP A 158 1.66 6.00 22.17
N ASN A 159 0.91 5.90 23.27
CA ASN A 159 -0.53 6.21 23.26
C ASN A 159 -0.80 7.67 22.86
N LYS A 160 0.13 8.62 23.12
CA LYS A 160 -0.05 10.01 22.70
C LYS A 160 0.00 10.16 21.18
N LEU A 161 0.68 9.24 20.49
CA LEU A 161 0.68 9.19 19.04
C LEU A 161 -0.69 8.85 18.47
N ILE A 162 -1.36 7.88 19.08
CA ILE A 162 -2.72 7.46 18.69
C ILE A 162 -3.66 8.67 18.79
N ASP A 163 -3.64 9.37 19.92
CA ASP A 163 -4.45 10.57 20.13
C ASP A 163 -4.14 11.65 19.09
N LYS A 164 -2.85 11.87 18.76
CA LYS A 164 -2.45 12.80 17.71
C LYS A 164 -2.98 12.40 16.34
N VAL A 165 -2.98 11.10 16.01
CA VAL A 165 -3.55 10.61 14.75
C VAL A 165 -5.06 10.81 14.71
N ILE A 166 -5.78 10.55 15.81
CA ILE A 166 -7.23 10.81 15.93
C ILE A 166 -7.53 12.30 15.69
N LYS A 167 -6.79 13.20 16.37
CA LYS A 167 -6.93 14.65 16.17
C LYS A 167 -6.63 15.07 14.74
N THR A 168 -5.65 14.43 14.10
CA THR A 168 -5.28 14.69 12.71
C THR A 168 -6.33 14.20 11.73
N ILE A 169 -6.98 13.06 12.00
CA ILE A 169 -8.13 12.57 11.23
C ILE A 169 -9.25 13.63 11.22
N CYS A 170 -9.61 14.14 12.40
CA CYS A 170 -10.58 15.24 12.53
C CYS A 170 -10.14 16.50 11.77
N ALA A 171 -8.89 16.93 11.97
CA ALA A 171 -8.34 18.12 11.34
C ALA A 171 -8.38 18.05 9.80
N ILE A 172 -8.02 16.89 9.24
CA ILE A 172 -8.02 16.64 7.80
C ILE A 172 -9.46 16.64 7.27
N ALA A 173 -10.41 16.01 7.96
CA ALA A 173 -11.82 16.01 7.58
C ALA A 173 -12.38 17.43 7.48
N ASN A 174 -11.94 18.32 8.38
CA ASN A 174 -12.33 19.73 8.46
C ASN A 174 -11.70 20.64 7.37
N ASN A 175 -10.97 20.09 6.41
CA ASN A 175 -10.44 20.85 5.27
C ASN A 175 -11.51 21.26 4.24
N GLY A 176 -12.69 20.63 4.27
CA GLY A 176 -13.84 20.96 3.43
C GLY A 176 -14.42 19.76 2.67
N PRO A 177 -15.60 19.93 2.03
CA PRO A 177 -16.44 18.85 1.50
C PRO A 177 -15.93 18.20 0.20
N ASP A 178 -14.88 18.75 -0.41
CA ASP A 178 -14.30 18.22 -1.65
C ASP A 178 -12.91 17.60 -1.46
N LYS A 179 -12.38 17.61 -0.23
CA LYS A 179 -11.01 17.21 0.05
C LYS A 179 -10.95 15.86 0.73
N THR A 180 -10.47 14.86 -0.01
CA THR A 180 -10.06 13.58 0.57
C THR A 180 -8.67 13.72 1.16
N GLY A 181 -8.46 13.18 2.36
CA GLY A 181 -7.16 13.08 2.97
C GLY A 181 -6.75 11.66 3.33
N LYS A 182 -5.50 11.52 3.79
CA LYS A 182 -4.89 10.22 4.09
C LYS A 182 -3.92 10.34 5.26
N VAL A 183 -3.92 9.33 6.13
CA VAL A 183 -2.84 9.07 7.08
C VAL A 183 -2.20 7.74 6.71
N ILE A 184 -0.87 7.71 6.60
CA ILE A 184 -0.12 6.47 6.32
C ILE A 184 0.74 6.11 7.53
N ILE A 185 0.52 4.92 8.07
CA ILE A 185 1.30 4.36 9.18
C ILE A 185 2.31 3.33 8.64
N GLY A 186 3.54 3.39 9.13
CA GLY A 186 4.67 2.61 8.65
C GLY A 186 5.65 3.44 7.80
N VAL A 187 5.55 4.77 7.81
CA VAL A 187 6.36 5.66 6.98
C VAL A 187 6.85 6.84 7.80
N THR A 188 8.12 7.19 7.67
CA THR A 188 8.71 8.42 8.21
C THR A 188 9.28 9.27 7.08
N ASP A 189 9.48 10.55 7.36
CA ASP A 189 10.12 11.53 6.49
C ASP A 189 11.45 12.02 7.03
N LYS A 190 11.79 11.62 8.26
CA LYS A 190 13.06 11.95 8.89
C LYS A 190 14.03 10.82 8.63
N LYS A 191 15.14 11.15 7.97
CA LYS A 191 16.25 10.21 7.79
C LYS A 191 16.78 9.67 9.12
N ALA A 192 16.85 10.51 10.15
CA ALA A 192 17.25 10.12 11.50
C ALA A 192 16.35 9.03 12.11
N ASP A 193 15.03 9.09 11.88
CA ASP A 193 14.10 8.05 12.33
C ASP A 193 14.34 6.74 11.57
N ALA A 194 14.56 6.82 10.26
CA ALA A 194 14.85 5.64 9.43
C ALA A 194 16.16 4.94 9.84
N ASP A 195 17.21 5.72 10.12
CA ASP A 195 18.50 5.19 10.58
C ASP A 195 18.35 4.58 11.98
N ARG A 196 17.57 5.21 12.85
CA ARG A 196 17.27 4.67 14.19
C ARG A 196 16.45 3.37 14.13
N ILE A 197 15.50 3.26 13.19
CA ILE A 197 14.75 2.02 12.95
C ILE A 197 15.68 0.91 12.49
N LYS A 198 16.64 1.21 11.60
CA LYS A 198 17.63 0.24 11.15
C LYS A 198 18.45 -0.30 12.32
N GLU A 199 18.90 0.57 13.23
CA GLU A 199 19.63 0.16 14.44
C GLU A 199 18.81 -0.73 15.37
N LEU A 200 17.53 -0.39 15.59
CA LEU A 200 16.69 -1.07 16.58
C LEU A 200 16.05 -2.36 16.06
N ASP A 201 15.58 -2.35 14.81
CA ASP A 201 14.78 -3.42 14.23
C ASP A 201 15.54 -4.27 13.21
N ASN A 202 16.77 -3.87 12.84
CA ASN A 202 17.54 -4.48 11.76
C ASN A 202 16.74 -4.57 10.44
N ILE A 203 15.99 -3.50 10.13
CA ILE A 203 15.19 -3.36 8.93
C ILE A 203 15.73 -2.19 8.11
N ASP A 204 16.01 -2.44 6.83
CA ASP A 204 16.30 -1.39 5.86
C ASP A 204 14.98 -0.78 5.36
N CYS A 205 14.80 0.52 5.59
CA CYS A 205 13.65 1.25 5.06
C CYS A 205 13.74 1.35 3.53
N ILE A 206 12.60 1.23 2.85
CA ILE A 206 12.51 1.50 1.41
C ILE A 206 12.38 3.00 1.21
N GLU A 207 13.33 3.59 0.47
CA GLU A 207 13.34 5.02 0.15
C GLU A 207 12.52 5.31 -1.11
N ILE A 208 11.55 6.23 -0.98
CA ILE A 208 10.69 6.70 -2.08
C ILE A 208 10.67 8.21 -2.02
N GLY A 209 11.39 8.85 -2.95
CA GLY A 209 11.59 10.29 -2.90
C GLY A 209 12.28 10.69 -1.59
N LYS A 210 11.63 11.55 -0.80
CA LYS A 210 12.11 11.97 0.53
C LYS A 210 11.49 11.20 1.70
N ARG A 211 10.75 10.12 1.43
CA ARG A 211 10.03 9.34 2.44
C ARG A 211 10.69 7.95 2.61
N PHE A 212 10.65 7.43 3.83
CA PHE A 212 11.26 6.16 4.23
C PHE A 212 10.17 5.23 4.75
N VAL A 213 9.92 4.14 4.03
CA VAL A 213 8.93 3.13 4.43
C VAL A 213 9.64 2.11 5.32
N ALA A 214 9.34 2.16 6.61
CA ALA A 214 9.81 1.21 7.60
C ALA A 214 8.85 0.02 7.78
N GLY A 215 7.57 0.28 7.48
CA GLY A 215 6.44 -0.60 7.73
C GLY A 215 6.13 -0.85 9.20
N VAL A 216 5.02 -1.53 9.43
CA VAL A 216 4.49 -1.85 10.75
C VAL A 216 4.78 -3.29 11.20
N ASN A 217 5.18 -4.17 10.26
CA ASN A 217 5.47 -5.57 10.58
C ASN A 217 6.65 -5.69 11.56
N ARG A 218 7.62 -4.78 11.49
CA ARG A 218 8.72 -4.70 12.46
C ARG A 218 8.22 -4.48 13.89
N GLU A 219 7.16 -3.69 14.07
CA GLU A 219 6.62 -3.40 15.39
C GLU A 219 5.74 -4.53 15.92
N ALA A 220 4.96 -5.18 15.04
CA ALA A 220 4.24 -6.40 15.39
C ALA A 220 5.21 -7.48 15.92
N LYS A 221 6.35 -7.66 15.26
CA LYS A 221 7.43 -8.57 15.70
C LYS A 221 7.99 -8.19 17.07
N VAL A 222 8.31 -6.91 17.29
CA VAL A 222 8.83 -6.42 18.59
C VAL A 222 7.82 -6.63 19.72
N LEU A 223 6.53 -6.47 19.43
CA LEU A 223 5.44 -6.69 20.38
C LEU A 223 5.11 -8.18 20.59
N GLY A 224 5.63 -9.09 19.77
CA GLY A 224 5.28 -10.51 19.81
C GLY A 224 3.83 -10.80 19.43
N ILE A 225 3.22 -9.97 18.56
CA ILE A 225 1.82 -10.11 18.12
C ILE A 225 1.74 -10.31 16.60
N SER A 226 0.58 -10.79 16.13
CA SER A 226 0.34 -10.91 14.69
C SER A 226 0.16 -9.55 14.01
N GLU A 227 0.31 -9.50 12.68
CA GLU A 227 0.00 -8.31 11.87
C GLU A 227 -1.48 -7.89 12.03
N GLU A 228 -2.38 -8.87 12.18
CA GLU A 228 -3.81 -8.65 12.40
C GLU A 228 -4.08 -8.02 13.77
N ASP A 229 -3.40 -8.47 14.82
CA ASP A 229 -3.50 -7.87 16.16
C ASP A 229 -2.97 -6.44 16.17
N TYR A 230 -1.86 -6.20 15.47
CA TYR A 230 -1.29 -4.86 15.33
C TYR A 230 -2.26 -3.93 14.59
N PHE A 231 -2.83 -4.38 13.47
CA PHE A 231 -3.87 -3.66 12.74
C PHE A 231 -5.11 -3.39 13.63
N SER A 232 -5.51 -4.39 14.42
CA SER A 232 -6.62 -4.30 15.36
C SER A 232 -6.40 -3.24 16.44
N LYS A 233 -5.16 -2.95 16.85
CA LYS A 233 -4.87 -1.84 17.76
C LYS A 233 -5.29 -0.49 17.17
N TRP A 234 -4.94 -0.22 15.90
CA TRP A 234 -5.37 1.00 15.20
C TRP A 234 -6.88 1.05 15.01
N LYS A 235 -7.47 -0.06 14.55
CA LYS A 235 -8.92 -0.18 14.37
C LYS A 235 -9.68 0.11 15.67
N ASN A 236 -9.27 -0.51 16.78
CA ASN A 236 -9.90 -0.34 18.08
C ASN A 236 -9.69 1.07 18.64
N ALA A 237 -8.52 1.67 18.44
CA ALA A 237 -8.26 3.05 18.83
C ALA A 237 -9.21 4.03 18.13
N ILE A 238 -9.40 3.89 16.81
CA ILE A 238 -10.34 4.73 16.06
C ILE A 238 -11.78 4.44 16.50
N LYS A 239 -12.15 3.17 16.64
CA LYS A 239 -13.50 2.75 17.06
C LYS A 239 -13.90 3.31 18.42
N ASN A 240 -12.97 3.34 19.36
CA ASN A 240 -13.21 3.80 20.73
C ASN A 240 -12.85 5.28 20.94
N SER A 241 -12.53 6.01 19.87
CA SER A 241 -12.23 7.44 19.94
C SER A 241 -13.50 8.29 19.99
N ASP A 242 -13.35 9.52 20.48
CA ASP A 242 -14.42 10.51 20.51
C ASP A 242 -14.65 11.21 19.15
N LEU A 243 -14.20 10.62 18.04
CA LEU A 243 -14.52 11.15 16.71
C LEU A 243 -16.02 11.19 16.49
N SER A 244 -16.49 12.24 15.80
CA SER A 244 -17.87 12.30 15.31
C SER A 244 -18.28 10.98 14.63
N PRO A 245 -19.46 10.40 14.94
CA PRO A 245 -19.83 9.07 14.47
C PRO A 245 -19.73 8.90 12.95
N SER A 246 -20.18 9.89 12.18
CA SER A 246 -20.10 9.91 10.71
C SER A 246 -18.66 9.76 10.19
N LEU A 247 -17.74 10.55 10.74
CA LEU A 247 -16.33 10.50 10.39
C LEU A 247 -15.68 9.18 10.84
N ARG A 248 -15.95 8.76 12.09
CA ARG A 248 -15.39 7.52 12.65
C ARG A 248 -15.77 6.31 11.80
N ASP A 249 -17.06 6.15 11.51
CA ASP A 249 -17.56 5.00 10.77
C ASP A 249 -17.07 5.02 9.30
N SER A 250 -16.95 6.21 8.71
CA SER A 250 -16.33 6.41 7.39
C SER A 250 -14.87 5.98 7.38
N VAL A 251 -14.09 6.39 8.38
CA VAL A 251 -12.66 6.04 8.49
C VAL A 251 -12.47 4.55 8.74
N LEU A 252 -13.26 3.93 9.63
CA LEU A 252 -13.20 2.49 9.88
C LEU A 252 -13.52 1.67 8.63
N SER A 253 -14.41 2.17 7.77
CA SER A 253 -14.77 1.53 6.49
C SER A 253 -13.72 1.72 5.40
N ASN A 254 -12.74 2.60 5.60
CA ASN A 254 -11.65 2.89 4.66
C ASN A 254 -10.26 2.79 5.34
N LEU A 255 -10.15 1.85 6.29
CA LEU A 255 -8.93 1.52 7.01
C LEU A 255 -8.39 0.21 6.43
N ASP A 256 -7.22 0.27 5.80
CA ASP A 256 -6.66 -0.87 5.06
C ASP A 256 -5.24 -1.20 5.52
N PHE A 257 -4.91 -2.50 5.57
CA PHE A 257 -3.55 -3.00 5.71
C PHE A 257 -3.03 -3.47 4.36
N ASN A 258 -1.83 -3.00 3.99
CA ASN A 258 -1.23 -3.27 2.69
C ASN A 258 0.15 -3.91 2.87
N SER A 259 0.33 -5.13 2.36
CA SER A 259 1.65 -5.78 2.34
C SER A 259 2.54 -5.10 1.29
N PHE A 260 3.24 -4.05 1.74
CA PHE A 260 4.15 -3.24 0.93
C PHE A 260 5.56 -3.82 1.04
N TYR A 261 6.00 -4.55 0.02
CA TYR A 261 7.31 -5.23 -0.02
C TYR A 261 7.63 -6.04 1.26
N GLY A 262 6.61 -6.66 1.88
CA GLY A 262 6.75 -7.44 3.12
C GLY A 262 6.90 -6.61 4.42
N LEU A 263 6.92 -5.28 4.35
CA LEU A 263 7.05 -4.39 5.51
C LEU A 263 5.70 -4.08 6.19
N GLY A 264 4.60 -4.14 5.44
CA GLY A 264 3.24 -3.83 5.92
C GLY A 264 3.04 -2.33 6.14
N VAL A 265 2.00 -1.74 5.57
CA VAL A 265 1.65 -0.30 5.69
C VAL A 265 0.15 -0.19 5.94
N ILE A 266 -0.25 0.64 6.91
CA ILE A 266 -1.66 0.91 7.18
C ILE A 266 -2.05 2.22 6.53
N LEU A 267 -3.09 2.19 5.71
CA LEU A 267 -3.68 3.37 5.09
C LEU A 267 -5.00 3.70 5.76
N ILE A 268 -5.12 4.95 6.23
CA ILE A 268 -6.33 5.52 6.77
C ILE A 268 -6.83 6.57 5.78
N LYS A 269 -7.89 6.28 5.03
CA LYS A 269 -8.45 7.23 4.07
C LYS A 269 -9.59 8.01 4.72
N ILE A 270 -9.51 9.33 4.62
CA ILE A 270 -10.45 10.27 5.22
C ILE A 270 -11.28 10.87 4.09
N LEU A 271 -12.50 10.38 3.93
CA LEU A 271 -13.41 10.86 2.91
C LEU A 271 -13.98 12.24 3.29
N PRO A 272 -14.39 13.05 2.31
CA PRO A 272 -14.99 14.34 2.61
C PRO A 272 -16.27 14.20 3.45
N GLN A 273 -16.45 15.11 4.39
CA GLN A 273 -17.61 15.15 5.28
C GLN A 273 -18.61 16.20 4.79
N LYS A 274 -19.87 16.08 5.23
CA LYS A 274 -20.95 17.05 4.93
C LYS A 274 -21.11 18.12 6.00
N GLU A 275 -20.46 17.93 7.14
CA GLU A 275 -20.56 18.78 8.31
C GLU A 275 -19.22 18.80 9.04
N LEU A 276 -19.06 19.78 9.93
CA LEU A 276 -17.87 19.91 10.77
C LEU A 276 -17.73 18.66 11.66
N SER A 277 -16.53 18.11 11.71
CA SER A 277 -16.20 16.97 12.56
C SER A 277 -15.49 17.40 13.84
N TYR A 278 -15.63 16.58 14.88
CA TYR A 278 -15.16 16.85 16.23
C TYR A 278 -14.38 15.65 16.79
N VAL A 279 -13.59 15.91 17.83
CA VAL A 279 -13.11 14.91 18.79
C VAL A 279 -13.69 15.32 20.14
N GLY A 280 -14.71 14.61 20.62
CA GLY A 280 -15.53 15.04 21.74
C GLY A 280 -16.23 16.35 21.40
N GLU A 281 -15.97 17.41 22.16
CA GLU A 281 -16.48 18.76 21.92
C GLU A 281 -15.47 19.65 21.17
N GLU A 282 -14.27 19.14 20.91
CA GLU A 282 -13.18 19.92 20.34
C GLU A 282 -13.16 19.85 18.80
N VAL A 283 -12.89 20.99 18.17
CA VAL A 283 -12.71 21.10 16.71
C VAL A 283 -11.23 21.23 16.41
N TYR A 284 -10.71 20.32 15.59
CA TYR A 284 -9.34 20.39 15.09
C TYR A 284 -9.32 20.81 13.62
N TRP A 285 -8.25 21.47 13.18
CA TRP A 285 -8.08 21.90 11.79
C TRP A 285 -6.60 21.87 11.38
N ARG A 286 -6.37 21.88 10.06
CA ARG A 286 -5.01 21.87 9.50
C ARG A 286 -4.54 23.29 9.21
N ASN A 287 -3.50 23.72 9.91
CA ASN A 287 -2.75 24.94 9.65
C ASN A 287 -1.48 24.56 8.89
N GLY A 288 -1.54 24.59 7.55
CA GLY A 288 -0.53 23.93 6.74
C GLY A 288 -0.55 22.41 6.98
N ASP A 289 0.59 21.85 7.37
CA ASP A 289 0.80 20.46 7.78
C ASP A 289 0.66 20.25 9.31
N GLY A 290 0.41 21.30 10.07
CA GLY A 290 0.14 21.23 11.50
C GLY A 290 -1.33 20.91 11.81
N THR A 291 -1.58 20.10 12.84
CA THR A 291 -2.91 19.91 13.43
C THR A 291 -3.04 20.81 14.66
N GLU A 292 -4.03 21.71 14.66
CA GLU A 292 -4.28 22.67 15.75
C GLU A 292 -5.72 22.59 16.26
N LEU A 293 -5.92 22.94 17.53
CA LEU A 293 -7.23 23.14 18.14
C LEU A 293 -7.81 24.50 17.70
N ALA A 294 -9.08 24.54 17.31
CA ALA A 294 -9.78 25.77 17.02
C ALA A 294 -10.20 26.46 18.33
N ASN A 295 -9.39 27.41 18.80
CA ASN A 295 -9.47 27.96 20.16
C ASN A 295 -10.56 29.02 20.36
N ASN A 296 -11.29 29.44 19.31
CA ASN A 296 -12.31 30.48 19.44
C ASN A 296 -13.50 30.30 18.50
N ALA A 297 -14.64 30.87 18.89
CA ALA A 297 -15.91 30.76 18.16
C ALA A 297 -15.85 31.28 16.72
N LYS A 298 -15.04 32.32 16.45
CA LYS A 298 -14.89 32.89 15.10
C LYS A 298 -14.21 31.90 14.16
N GLN A 299 -13.19 31.20 14.64
CA GLN A 299 -12.48 30.17 13.89
C GLN A 299 -13.37 28.95 13.65
N ILE A 300 -14.09 28.49 14.67
CA ILE A 300 -15.07 27.39 14.54
C ILE A 300 -16.14 27.75 13.50
N ALA A 301 -16.71 28.96 13.56
CA ALA A 301 -17.69 29.42 12.59
C ALA A 301 -17.13 29.52 11.16
N MET A 302 -15.85 29.88 11.01
CA MET A 302 -15.19 29.88 9.70
C MET A 302 -14.98 28.47 9.15
N LEU A 303 -14.63 27.50 10.00
CA LEU A 303 -14.48 26.10 9.60
C LEU A 303 -15.83 25.48 9.23
N ALA A 304 -16.89 25.77 9.99
CA ALA A 304 -18.24 25.30 9.70
C ALA A 304 -18.73 25.79 8.32
N LYS A 305 -18.42 27.03 7.94
CA LYS A 305 -18.76 27.59 6.61
C LYS A 305 -18.08 26.91 5.41
N ARG A 306 -17.15 25.99 5.65
CA ARG A 306 -16.54 25.21 4.55
C ARG A 306 -17.51 24.17 3.99
N PHE A 307 -18.53 23.78 4.75
CA PHE A 307 -19.45 22.69 4.46
C PHE A 307 -20.83 23.19 4.03
#